data_AF-A0A0C1Y291-F1
#
_entry.id   AF-A0A0C1Y291-F1
#
_cell.length_a   1.000
_cell.length_b   1.000
_cell.length_c   1.000
_cell.angle_alpha   90.00
_cell.angle_beta   90.00
_cell.angle_gamma   90.00
#
_symmetry.space_group_name_H-M   'P 1'
#
loop_
_entity.id
_entity.type
_entity.pdbx_description
1 polymer ?
#
loop_
_entity_poly.entity_id
_entity_poly.type
_entity_poly.pdbx_seq_one_letter_code
_entity_poly.pdbx_strand_id
1 'polypeptide(L)'
;MRNKIAAINNKPAKLIFWSLTSIGVFLSFAFGRNVSYAEQKEIFDSLRETSAIVFGVMGAWMAILYPGGISSLFSNEKEASSQIIAMMNAMVSAAFTIAIILLIEFSFPIIRQFSLSVYFISLMKGASYSLIFVLIIFQVKSILLTLLPNYILEKKLKNAEHKAAVKSYLTGEEYKRK
;
A
#
# COMPACT_ATOMS: atom_id res chain seq x y z
N MET A 1 -26.48 -1.36 -22.43
CA MET A 1 -25.12 -0.83 -22.10
C MET A 1 -24.75 -1.06 -20.62
N ARG A 2 -24.89 -2.28 -20.10
CA ARG A 2 -24.55 -2.65 -18.71
C ARG A 2 -23.53 -3.81 -18.60
N ASN A 3 -23.00 -4.30 -19.72
CA ASN A 3 -22.13 -5.50 -19.79
C ASN A 3 -20.68 -5.24 -20.26
N LYS A 4 -20.14 -4.03 -20.07
CA LYS A 4 -18.70 -3.74 -20.33
C LYS A 4 -17.89 -3.33 -19.10
N ILE A 5 -18.48 -3.39 -17.90
CA ILE A 5 -17.81 -3.03 -16.63
C ILE A 5 -17.70 -4.24 -15.68
N ALA A 6 -18.39 -5.34 -15.97
CA ALA A 6 -18.23 -6.59 -15.25
C ALA A 6 -17.17 -7.46 -15.94
N ALA A 7 -16.11 -7.77 -15.20
CA ALA A 7 -15.14 -8.81 -15.49
C ALA A 7 -14.20 -8.56 -16.68
N ILE A 8 -13.32 -7.56 -16.55
CA ILE A 8 -11.92 -7.85 -16.84
C ILE A 8 -11.47 -8.90 -15.81
N ASN A 9 -11.74 -10.16 -16.14
CA ASN A 9 -11.11 -11.31 -15.51
C ASN A 9 -9.63 -11.27 -15.91
N ASN A 10 -8.88 -10.40 -15.24
CA ASN A 10 -7.51 -10.02 -15.57
C ASN A 10 -6.50 -11.12 -15.18
N LYS A 11 -6.86 -12.40 -15.38
CA LYS A 11 -5.94 -13.54 -15.23
C LYS A 11 -4.58 -13.26 -15.89
N PRO A 12 -4.48 -12.76 -17.14
CA PRO A 12 -3.17 -12.46 -17.73
C PRO A 12 -2.43 -11.33 -17.00
N ALA A 13 -3.10 -10.24 -16.60
CA ALA A 13 -2.44 -9.15 -15.88
C ALA A 13 -1.96 -9.56 -14.49
N LYS A 14 -2.73 -10.39 -13.77
CA LYS A 14 -2.32 -10.99 -12.50
C LYS A 14 -1.14 -11.92 -12.69
N LEU A 15 -1.17 -12.78 -13.71
CA LEU A 15 -0.06 -13.68 -14.04
C LEU A 15 1.23 -12.91 -14.35
N ILE A 16 1.14 -11.85 -15.17
CA ILE A 16 2.28 -10.99 -15.49
C ILE A 16 2.84 -10.34 -14.22
N PHE A 17 1.98 -9.81 -13.35
CA PHE A 17 2.41 -9.20 -12.09
C PHE A 17 3.09 -10.21 -11.16
N TRP A 18 2.54 -11.41 -11.01
CA TRP A 18 3.14 -12.48 -10.21
C TRP A 18 4.48 -12.96 -10.79
N SER A 19 4.57 -13.15 -12.11
CA SER A 19 5.83 -13.49 -12.77
C SER A 19 6.88 -12.40 -12.58
N LEU A 20 6.52 -11.14 -12.78
CA LEU A 20 7.44 -10.01 -12.58
C LEU A 20 7.92 -9.92 -11.14
N THR A 21 7.02 -10.13 -10.17
CA THR A 21 7.35 -10.16 -8.75
C THR A 21 8.32 -11.30 -8.44
N SER A 22 8.04 -12.53 -8.92
CA SER A 22 8.92 -13.68 -8.73
C SER A 22 10.31 -13.47 -9.32
N ILE A 23 10.39 -12.87 -10.53
CA ILE A 23 11.66 -12.51 -11.16
C ILE A 23 12.39 -11.47 -10.30
N GLY A 24 11.69 -10.44 -9.83
CA GLY A 24 12.26 -9.41 -8.96
C GLY A 24 12.77 -9.97 -7.63
N VAL A 25 12.05 -10.90 -7.01
CA VAL A 25 12.48 -11.61 -5.79
C VAL A 25 13.74 -12.42 -6.05
N PHE A 26 13.79 -13.16 -7.17
CA PHE A 26 14.95 -13.95 -7.54
C PHE A 26 16.18 -13.07 -7.79
N LEU A 27 16.04 -11.98 -8.54
CA LEU A 27 17.12 -11.02 -8.80
C LEU A 27 17.58 -10.36 -7.50
N SER A 28 16.65 -9.92 -6.67
CA SER A 28 16.96 -9.33 -5.35
C SER A 28 17.71 -10.33 -4.48
N PHE A 29 17.33 -11.60 -4.48
CA PHE A 29 18.05 -12.62 -3.75
C PHE A 29 19.48 -12.84 -4.30
N ALA A 30 19.63 -12.92 -5.62
CA ALA A 30 20.92 -13.15 -6.27
C ALA A 30 21.91 -11.99 -6.03
N PHE A 31 21.47 -10.76 -6.25
CA PHE A 31 22.30 -9.56 -6.05
C PHE A 31 22.44 -9.16 -4.59
N GLY A 32 21.40 -9.40 -3.78
CA GLY A 32 21.34 -9.06 -2.36
C GLY A 32 22.38 -9.78 -1.49
N ARG A 33 22.93 -10.91 -1.97
CA ARG A 33 24.05 -11.61 -1.32
C ARG A 33 25.31 -10.74 -1.19
N ASN A 34 25.50 -9.81 -2.14
CA ASN A 34 26.66 -8.92 -2.18
C ASN A 34 26.42 -7.60 -1.46
N VAL A 35 25.16 -7.28 -1.13
CA VAL A 35 24.81 -6.06 -0.41
C VAL A 35 25.18 -6.22 1.06
N SER A 36 25.90 -5.24 1.61
CA SER A 36 26.29 -5.24 3.01
C SER A 36 25.06 -5.03 3.90
N TYR A 37 25.12 -5.53 5.14
CA TYR A 37 24.01 -5.31 6.07
C TYR A 37 23.77 -3.83 6.38
N ALA A 38 24.83 -3.00 6.38
CA ALA A 38 24.70 -1.57 6.61
C ALA A 38 23.83 -0.89 5.55
N GLU A 39 24.04 -1.23 4.27
CA GLU A 39 23.20 -0.74 3.16
C GLU A 39 21.78 -1.28 3.25
N GLN A 40 21.60 -2.57 3.60
CA GLN A 40 20.25 -3.13 3.79
C GLN A 40 19.50 -2.43 4.93
N LYS A 41 20.21 -2.11 6.03
CA LYS A 41 19.65 -1.42 7.19
C LYS A 41 19.13 -0.04 6.83
N GLU A 42 19.87 0.73 6.02
CA GLU A 42 19.41 2.05 5.57
C GLU A 42 18.08 1.96 4.78
N ILE A 43 17.92 0.91 3.96
CA ILE A 43 16.67 0.65 3.24
C ILE A 43 15.55 0.24 4.21
N PHE A 44 15.84 -0.61 5.20
CA PHE A 44 14.88 -0.98 6.24
C PHE A 44 14.41 0.23 7.05
N ASP A 45 15.34 1.11 7.44
CA ASP A 45 15.06 2.34 8.17
C ASP A 45 14.13 3.24 7.32
N SER A 46 14.48 3.48 6.05
CA SER A 46 13.67 4.27 5.11
C SER A 46 12.27 3.68 4.89
N LEU A 47 12.18 2.35 4.78
CA LEU A 47 10.91 1.66 4.58
C LEU A 47 10.02 1.75 5.82
N ARG A 48 10.60 1.60 7.02
CA ARG A 48 9.90 1.78 8.29
C ARG A 48 9.35 3.20 8.42
N GLU A 49 10.16 4.22 8.14
CA GLU A 49 9.74 5.63 8.19
C GLU A 49 8.56 5.88 7.24
N THR A 50 8.68 5.41 6.00
CA THR A 50 7.62 5.54 5.00
C THR A 50 6.34 4.82 5.44
N SER A 51 6.45 3.61 5.98
CA SER A 51 5.30 2.88 6.53
C SER A 51 4.67 3.62 7.72
N ALA A 52 5.46 4.19 8.63
CA ALA A 52 4.96 4.96 9.76
C ALA A 52 4.19 6.21 9.31
N ILE A 53 4.70 6.93 8.31
CA ILE A 53 4.01 8.06 7.69
C ILE A 53 2.66 7.63 7.10
N VAL A 54 2.64 6.56 6.30
CA VAL A 54 1.39 6.05 5.70
C VAL A 54 0.39 5.62 6.76
N PHE A 55 0.83 4.92 7.80
CA PHE A 55 -0.01 4.52 8.92
C PHE A 55 -0.62 5.73 9.64
N GLY A 56 0.21 6.75 9.96
CA GLY A 56 -0.23 7.95 10.65
C GLY A 56 -1.18 8.82 9.82
N VAL A 57 -0.86 9.07 8.55
CA VAL A 57 -1.69 9.90 7.66
C VAL A 57 -3.04 9.24 7.41
N MET A 58 -3.08 7.94 7.12
CA MET A 58 -4.35 7.23 6.90
C MET A 58 -5.20 7.19 8.18
N GLY A 59 -4.58 7.00 9.35
CA GLY A 59 -5.27 7.06 10.63
C GLY A 59 -5.92 8.41 10.91
N ALA A 60 -5.16 9.50 10.69
CA ALA A 60 -5.68 10.87 10.85
C ALA A 60 -6.82 11.16 9.87
N TRP A 61 -6.68 10.76 8.60
CA TRP A 61 -7.73 10.95 7.60
C TRP A 61 -9.00 10.17 7.94
N MET A 62 -8.90 8.93 8.43
CA MET A 62 -10.09 8.17 8.86
C MET A 62 -10.81 8.85 10.03
N ALA A 63 -10.05 9.36 11.01
CA ALA A 63 -10.63 10.06 12.16
C ALA A 63 -11.37 11.35 11.77
N ILE A 64 -10.86 12.10 10.78
CA ILE A 64 -11.44 13.35 10.33
C ILE A 64 -12.62 13.13 9.36
N LEU A 65 -12.45 12.30 8.34
CA LEU A 65 -13.42 12.17 7.24
C LEU A 65 -14.55 11.19 7.54
N TYR A 66 -14.31 10.20 8.40
CA TYR A 66 -15.28 9.13 8.65
C TYR A 66 -15.49 8.89 10.16
N PRO A 67 -15.87 9.91 10.95
CA PRO A 67 -16.10 9.74 12.39
C PRO A 67 -17.17 8.66 12.67
N GLY A 68 -18.26 8.65 11.90
CA GLY A 68 -19.31 7.62 11.98
C GLY A 68 -18.95 6.29 11.33
N GLY A 69 -18.04 6.30 10.35
CA GLY A 69 -17.59 5.09 9.65
C GLY A 69 -16.71 4.19 10.51
N ILE A 70 -16.02 4.76 11.50
CA ILE A 70 -15.31 3.98 12.52
C ILE A 70 -16.34 3.28 13.43
N SER A 71 -17.39 3.99 13.87
CA SER A 71 -18.45 3.40 14.71
C SER A 71 -19.21 2.27 14.00
N SER A 72 -19.44 2.38 12.68
CA SER A 72 -20.11 1.35 11.88
C SER A 72 -19.23 0.15 11.53
N LEU A 73 -17.92 0.20 11.79
CA LEU A 73 -17.06 -1.01 11.75
C LEU A 73 -17.19 -1.84 13.02
N PHE A 74 -17.47 -1.21 14.16
CA PHE A 74 -17.64 -1.88 15.47
C PHE A 74 -19.09 -2.30 15.74
N SER A 75 -20.04 -1.56 15.19
CA SER A 75 -21.44 -1.95 15.11
C SER A 75 -21.56 -2.86 13.88
N ASN A 76 -22.14 -4.05 13.96
CA ASN A 76 -22.23 -5.03 12.86
C ASN A 76 -23.03 -4.57 11.60
N GLU A 77 -23.11 -3.27 11.34
CA GLU A 77 -23.74 -2.66 10.17
C GLU A 77 -22.85 -2.84 8.94
N LYS A 78 -23.36 -3.55 7.94
CA LYS A 78 -22.61 -4.00 6.76
C LYS A 78 -22.25 -2.90 5.75
N GLU A 79 -22.38 -1.63 6.10
CA GLU A 79 -22.17 -0.50 5.18
C GLU A 79 -20.89 0.31 5.47
N ALA A 80 -19.80 -0.36 5.84
CA ALA A 80 -18.48 0.25 5.74
C ALA A 80 -18.19 0.57 4.26
N SER A 81 -17.96 1.85 3.94
CA SER A 81 -17.66 2.27 2.58
C SER A 81 -16.39 1.57 2.07
N SER A 82 -16.37 1.22 0.78
CA SER A 82 -15.20 0.59 0.16
C SER A 82 -13.92 1.43 0.30
N GLN A 83 -14.06 2.74 0.50
CA GLN A 83 -12.98 3.68 0.76
C GLN A 83 -12.40 3.52 2.17
N ILE A 84 -13.25 3.36 3.20
CA ILE A 84 -12.80 3.06 4.57
C ILE A 84 -12.03 1.74 4.59
N ILE A 85 -12.55 0.70 3.93
CA ILE A 85 -11.89 -0.61 3.84
C ILE A 85 -10.52 -0.50 3.15
N ALA A 86 -10.41 0.30 2.07
CA ALA A 86 -9.15 0.51 1.37
C ALA A 86 -8.10 1.23 2.25
N MET A 87 -8.51 2.26 3.00
CA MET A 87 -7.63 2.99 3.92
C MET A 87 -7.18 2.11 5.08
N MET A 88 -8.10 1.32 5.66
CA MET A 88 -7.78 0.36 6.70
C MET A 88 -6.81 -0.72 6.21
N ASN A 89 -7.00 -1.26 5.01
CA ASN A 89 -6.08 -2.23 4.41
C ASN A 89 -4.67 -1.65 4.24
N ALA A 90 -4.56 -0.38 3.84
CA ALA A 90 -3.27 0.27 3.73
C ALA A 90 -2.61 0.48 5.09
N MET A 91 -3.37 0.87 6.12
CA MET A 91 -2.86 0.94 7.50
C MET A 91 -2.37 -0.40 8.01
N VAL A 92 -3.14 -1.47 7.83
CA VAL A 92 -2.75 -2.83 8.24
C VAL A 92 -1.47 -3.25 7.53
N SER A 93 -1.34 -2.99 6.23
CA SER A 93 -0.12 -3.33 5.49
C SER A 93 1.11 -2.55 5.97
N ALA A 94 0.94 -1.28 6.33
CA ALA A 94 2.01 -0.44 6.85
C ALA A 94 2.44 -0.92 8.25
N ALA A 95 1.47 -1.19 9.13
CA ALA A 95 1.73 -1.77 10.45
C ALA A 95 2.43 -3.14 10.35
N PHE A 96 2.00 -3.98 9.42
CA PHE A 96 2.61 -5.29 9.17
C PHE A 96 4.06 -5.16 8.69
N THR A 97 4.33 -4.19 7.81
CA THR A 97 5.69 -3.88 7.34
C THR A 97 6.58 -3.44 8.50
N ILE A 98 6.11 -2.51 9.34
CA ILE A 98 6.83 -2.08 10.55
C ILE A 98 7.12 -3.28 11.47
N ALA A 99 6.13 -4.13 11.72
CA ALA A 99 6.29 -5.30 12.58
C ALA A 99 7.36 -6.27 12.05
N ILE A 100 7.38 -6.55 10.75
CA ILE A 100 8.40 -7.40 10.13
C ILE A 100 9.79 -6.78 10.28
N ILE A 101 9.94 -5.48 9.97
CA ILE A 101 11.24 -4.82 10.05
C ILE A 101 11.77 -4.82 11.50
N LEU A 102 10.89 -4.59 12.49
CA LEU A 102 11.24 -4.69 13.90
C LEU A 102 11.73 -6.09 14.28
N LEU A 103 11.04 -7.14 13.82
CA LEU A 103 11.47 -8.53 14.08
C LEU A 103 12.84 -8.82 13.47
N ILE A 104 13.13 -8.33 12.26
CA ILE A 104 14.42 -8.52 11.59
C ILE A 104 15.54 -7.82 12.37
N GLU A 105 15.35 -6.55 12.71
CA GLU A 105 16.34 -5.77 13.45
C GLU A 105 16.59 -6.32 14.85
N PHE A 106 15.55 -6.78 15.53
CA PHE A 106 15.68 -7.45 16.83
C PHE A 106 16.41 -8.79 16.71
N SER A 107 16.17 -9.54 15.64
CA SER A 107 16.82 -10.85 15.41
C SER A 107 18.29 -10.71 15.03
N PHE A 108 18.68 -9.61 14.37
CA PHE A 108 20.05 -9.41 13.88
C PHE A 108 21.16 -9.57 14.94
N PRO A 109 21.12 -8.90 16.10
CA PRO A 109 22.15 -9.06 17.13
C PRO A 109 22.22 -10.49 17.66
N ILE A 110 21.08 -11.20 17.74
CA ILE A 110 21.00 -12.60 18.20
C ILE A 110 21.73 -13.51 17.20
N ILE A 111 21.43 -13.36 15.91
CA ILE A 111 22.07 -14.14 14.83
C ILE A 111 23.58 -13.94 14.83
N ARG A 112 24.04 -12.69 15.08
CA ARG A 112 25.47 -12.34 15.07
C ARG A 112 26.27 -13.00 16.20
N GLN A 113 25.63 -13.45 17.28
CA GLN A 113 26.34 -14.16 18.37
C GLN A 113 26.77 -15.58 17.98
N PHE A 114 26.15 -16.17 16.96
CA PHE A 114 26.49 -17.51 16.50
C PHE A 114 27.65 -17.44 15.49
N SER A 115 28.60 -18.38 15.59
CA SER A 115 29.68 -18.57 14.62
C SER A 115 29.17 -19.24 13.34
N LEU A 116 28.30 -18.55 12.61
CA LEU A 116 27.70 -19.06 11.37
C LEU A 116 28.73 -19.06 10.24
N SER A 117 28.62 -20.07 9.37
CA SER A 117 29.46 -20.15 8.16
C SER A 117 29.23 -18.93 7.25
N VAL A 118 30.31 -18.47 6.61
CA VAL A 118 30.29 -17.36 5.63
C VAL A 118 29.23 -17.60 4.53
N TYR A 119 29.07 -18.86 4.12
CA TYR A 119 28.04 -19.26 3.15
C TYR A 119 26.63 -18.98 3.67
N PHE A 120 26.35 -19.34 4.93
CA PHE A 120 25.04 -19.14 5.54
C PHE A 120 24.73 -17.64 5.71
N ILE A 121 25.72 -16.84 6.13
CA ILE A 121 25.59 -15.38 6.24
C ILE A 121 25.24 -14.77 4.87
N SER A 122 25.88 -15.23 3.79
CA SER A 122 25.57 -14.77 2.44
C SER A 122 24.13 -15.11 2.03
N LEU A 123 23.66 -16.33 2.33
CA LEU A 123 22.26 -16.71 2.08
C LEU A 123 21.27 -15.83 2.86
N MET A 124 21.57 -15.53 4.13
CA MET A 124 20.72 -14.64 4.95
C MET A 124 20.66 -13.22 4.39
N LYS A 125 21.78 -12.68 3.90
CA LYS A 125 21.81 -11.37 3.23
C LYS A 125 20.94 -11.34 1.98
N GLY A 126 21.04 -12.38 1.14
CA GLY A 126 20.18 -12.52 -0.03
C GLY A 126 18.70 -12.62 0.35
N ALA A 127 18.38 -13.44 1.36
CA ALA A 127 17.01 -13.62 1.84
C ALA A 127 16.42 -12.32 2.40
N SER A 128 17.18 -11.61 3.23
CA SER A 128 16.82 -10.30 3.78
C SER A 128 16.54 -9.28 2.67
N TYR A 129 17.44 -9.16 1.69
CA TYR A 129 17.24 -8.22 0.58
C TYR A 129 16.03 -8.57 -0.30
N SER A 130 15.78 -9.87 -0.52
CA SER A 130 14.57 -10.31 -1.23
C SER A 130 13.29 -9.99 -0.45
N LEU A 131 13.34 -10.05 0.88
CA LEU A 131 12.22 -9.66 1.75
C LEU A 131 11.98 -8.15 1.68
N ILE A 132 13.04 -7.32 1.70
CA ILE A 132 12.94 -5.87 1.47
C ILE A 132 12.17 -5.58 0.18
N PHE A 133 12.53 -6.25 -0.92
CA PHE A 133 11.85 -6.07 -2.20
C PHE A 133 10.35 -6.40 -2.12
N VAL A 134 9.97 -7.49 -1.47
CA VAL A 134 8.56 -7.86 -1.27
C VAL A 134 7.82 -6.82 -0.44
N LEU A 135 8.43 -6.34 0.65
CA LEU A 135 7.83 -5.32 1.51
C LEU A 135 7.63 -3.99 0.76
N ILE A 136 8.58 -3.58 -0.09
CA ILE A 136 8.43 -2.40 -0.95
C ILE A 136 7.23 -2.57 -1.88
N ILE A 137 7.07 -3.72 -2.53
CA ILE A 137 5.91 -3.97 -3.40
C ILE A 137 4.61 -3.88 -2.62
N PHE A 138 4.55 -4.45 -1.41
CA PHE A 138 3.36 -4.36 -0.56
C PHE A 138 3.05 -2.91 -0.19
N GLN A 139 4.05 -2.14 0.25
CA GLN A 139 3.88 -0.74 0.62
C GLN A 139 3.41 0.10 -0.59
N VAL A 140 4.02 -0.07 -1.75
CA VAL A 140 3.62 0.62 -2.99
C VAL A 140 2.20 0.26 -3.40
N LYS A 141 1.85 -1.03 -3.39
CA LYS A 141 0.50 -1.49 -3.74
C LYS A 141 -0.55 -0.89 -2.82
N SER A 142 -0.27 -0.82 -1.52
CA SER A 142 -1.18 -0.23 -0.53
C SER A 142 -1.36 1.26 -0.75
N ILE A 143 -0.28 2.00 -0.97
CA ILE A 143 -0.35 3.43 -1.29
C ILE A 143 -1.19 3.65 -2.55
N LEU A 144 -0.91 2.91 -3.63
CA LEU A 144 -1.68 3.01 -4.87
C LEU A 144 -3.16 2.70 -4.68
N LEU A 145 -3.49 1.67 -3.89
CA LEU A 145 -4.88 1.30 -3.60
C LEU A 145 -5.64 2.42 -2.88
N THR A 146 -4.97 3.21 -2.05
CA THR A 146 -5.59 4.36 -1.35
C THR A 146 -5.68 5.62 -2.20
N LEU A 147 -4.66 5.91 -3.01
CA LEU A 147 -4.62 7.12 -3.83
C LEU A 147 -5.53 7.04 -5.06
N LEU A 148 -5.66 5.86 -5.68
CA LEU A 148 -6.39 5.70 -6.93
C LEU A 148 -7.90 6.05 -6.79
N PRO A 149 -8.63 5.56 -5.76
CA PRO A 149 -10.03 5.92 -5.56
C PRO A 149 -10.20 7.41 -5.27
N ASN A 150 -9.30 8.01 -4.48
CA ASN A 150 -9.33 9.44 -4.16
C ASN A 150 -9.17 10.29 -5.43
N TYR A 151 -8.20 9.97 -6.28
CA TYR A 151 -7.99 10.67 -7.56
C TYR A 151 -9.18 10.51 -8.52
N ILE A 152 -9.75 9.31 -8.62
CA ILE A 152 -10.92 9.06 -9.46
C ILE A 152 -12.14 9.81 -8.94
N LEU A 153 -12.32 9.88 -7.62
CA LEU A 153 -13.42 10.60 -6.98
C LEU A 153 -13.31 12.09 -7.24
N GLU A 154 -12.13 12.69 -7.05
CA GLU A 154 -11.89 14.10 -7.35
C GLU A 154 -12.22 14.43 -8.81
N LYS A 155 -11.77 13.59 -9.74
CA LYS A 155 -12.07 13.76 -11.17
C LYS A 155 -13.57 13.65 -11.46
N LYS A 156 -14.28 12.75 -10.78
CA LYS A 156 -15.75 12.62 -10.92
C LYS A 156 -16.47 13.85 -10.37
N LEU A 157 -16.04 14.37 -9.22
CA LEU A 157 -16.62 15.57 -8.62
C LEU A 157 -16.43 16.80 -9.51
N LYS A 158 -15.20 17.07 -9.97
CA LYS A 158 -14.90 18.16 -10.91
C LYS A 158 -15.72 18.08 -12.19
N ASN A 159 -15.88 16.87 -12.76
CA ASN A 159 -16.70 16.67 -13.95
C ASN A 159 -18.20 16.87 -13.69
N ALA A 160 -18.69 16.48 -12.51
CA ALA A 160 -20.08 16.67 -12.11
C ALA A 160 -20.40 18.15 -11.89
N GLU A 161 -19.51 18.88 -11.23
CA GLU A 161 -19.59 20.33 -11.05
C GLU A 161 -19.59 21.05 -12.40
N HIS A 162 -18.68 20.69 -13.30
CA HIS A 162 -18.63 21.29 -14.64
C HIS A 162 -19.93 21.05 -15.42
N LYS A 163 -20.48 19.83 -15.37
CA LYS A 163 -21.78 19.51 -15.98
C LYS A 163 -22.94 20.29 -15.35
N ALA A 164 -22.94 20.43 -14.03
CA ALA A 164 -23.96 21.19 -13.32
C ALA A 164 -23.91 22.68 -13.68
N ALA A 165 -22.71 23.26 -13.75
CA ALA A 165 -22.50 24.65 -14.17
C ALA A 165 -22.94 24.88 -15.63
N VAL A 166 -22.57 23.99 -16.56
CA VAL A 166 -23.03 24.09 -17.96
C VAL A 166 -24.55 23.97 -18.05
N LYS A 167 -25.17 23.07 -17.27
CA LYS A 167 -26.62 22.92 -17.24
C LYS A 167 -27.32 24.19 -16.75
N SER A 168 -26.84 24.82 -15.68
CA SER A 168 -27.42 26.09 -15.18
C SER A 168 -27.35 27.22 -16.20
N TYR A 169 -26.27 27.33 -16.98
CA TYR A 169 -26.18 28.32 -18.05
C TYR A 169 -27.20 28.07 -19.17
N LEU A 170 -27.49 26.81 -19.48
CA LEU A 170 -28.45 26.43 -20.52
C LEU A 170 -29.91 26.54 -20.06
N THR A 171 -30.19 26.34 -18.77
CA THR A 171 -31.55 26.40 -18.22
C THR A 171 -31.93 27.75 -17.60
N GLY A 172 -30.99 28.69 -17.50
CA GLY A 172 -31.22 30.00 -16.88
C GLY A 172 -31.46 29.95 -15.36
N GLU A 173 -31.22 28.81 -14.72
CA GLU A 173 -31.33 28.67 -13.26
C GLU A 173 -30.00 29.04 -12.60
N GLU A 174 -30.01 29.92 -11.59
CA GLU A 174 -28.80 30.28 -10.86
C GLU A 174 -28.16 29.06 -10.16
N TYR A 175 -26.90 28.80 -10.51
CA TYR A 175 -26.09 27.79 -9.84
C TYR A 175 -25.73 28.22 -8.42
N LYS A 176 -26.44 27.67 -7.42
CA LYS A 176 -26.05 27.81 -6.01
C LYS A 176 -24.99 26.76 -5.65
N ARG A 177 -23.74 27.19 -5.49
CA ARG A 177 -22.72 26.38 -4.79
C ARG A 177 -23.19 26.16 -3.35
N LYS A 178 -23.25 24.89 -2.92
CA LYS A 178 -23.31 24.51 -1.50
C LYS A 178 -21.92 24.15 -1.03
#